data_AF-A0A1G0NHK5-F1
#
_entry.id   AF-A0A1G0NHK5-F1
#
_cell.length_a   1.000
_cell.length_b   1.000
_cell.length_c   1.000
_cell.angle_alpha   90.00
_cell.angle_beta   90.00
_cell.angle_gamma   90.00
#
_symmetry.space_group_name_H-M   'P 1'
#
loop_
_entity.id
_entity.type
_entity.pdbx_description
1 polymer ?
#
loop_
_entity_poly.entity_id
_entity_poly.type
_entity_poly.pdbx_seq_one_letter_code
_entity_poly.pdbx_strand_id
1 'polypeptide(L)'
;MQSESASGVVVAEMNTHAFMFRGAGRTRAAARDALLNAWQVHRSALLARYPERADSIPEASGMEAHFKIYFLEFDMDAGYRDGERIA
;
A
#
# COMPACT_ATOMS: atom_id res chain seq x y z
N MET A 1 32.54 -7.75 -9.58
CA MET A 1 31.55 -7.79 -10.66
C MET A 1 30.25 -7.32 -10.05
N GLN A 2 29.84 -6.09 -10.38
CA GLN A 2 28.66 -5.43 -9.82
C GLN A 2 27.40 -6.18 -10.25
N SER A 3 26.61 -6.64 -9.30
CA SER A 3 25.25 -7.13 -9.55
C SER A 3 24.27 -5.95 -9.43
N GLU A 4 24.41 -4.95 -10.30
CA GLU A 4 23.34 -3.97 -10.53
C GLU A 4 22.32 -4.61 -11.48
N SER A 5 21.34 -5.34 -10.92
CA SER A 5 20.06 -5.65 -11.60
C SER A 5 19.19 -6.60 -10.74
N ALA A 6 18.46 -6.03 -9.79
CA ALA A 6 17.17 -6.60 -9.39
C ALA A 6 16.21 -5.43 -9.25
N SER A 7 15.63 -5.05 -10.38
CA SER A 7 14.75 -3.89 -10.52
C SER A 7 13.35 -4.25 -9.98
N GLY A 8 13.26 -4.70 -8.73
CA GLY A 8 12.05 -5.27 -8.16
C GLY A 8 10.87 -4.30 -8.02
N VAL A 9 9.69 -4.84 -7.79
CA VAL A 9 8.48 -4.12 -7.40
C VAL A 9 8.22 -4.39 -5.92
N VAL A 10 7.93 -3.33 -5.18
CA VAL A 10 7.45 -3.38 -3.81
C VAL A 10 5.96 -3.07 -3.81
N VAL A 11 5.18 -3.88 -3.10
CA VAL A 11 3.77 -3.63 -2.81
C VAL A 11 3.62 -3.36 -1.33
N ALA A 12 3.15 -2.16 -0.99
CA ALA A 12 2.66 -1.84 0.34
C ALA A 12 1.18 -2.28 0.42
N GLU A 13 0.80 -2.93 1.51
CA GLU A 13 -0.58 -3.34 1.79
C GLU A 13 -1.00 -2.92 3.19
N MET A 14 -2.24 -2.45 3.32
CA MET A 14 -2.85 -2.09 4.59
C MET A 14 -4.31 -2.55 4.60
N ASN A 15 -4.67 -3.26 5.65
CA ASN A 15 -6.00 -3.86 5.81
C ASN A 15 -6.75 -3.18 6.95
N THR A 16 -7.99 -2.78 6.64
CA THR A 16 -9.01 -2.39 7.62
C THR A 16 -10.01 -3.54 7.76
N HIS A 17 -11.02 -3.40 8.63
CA HIS A 17 -12.05 -4.44 8.78
C HIS A 17 -12.88 -4.68 7.50
N ALA A 18 -12.97 -3.70 6.60
CA ALA A 18 -13.84 -3.76 5.42
C ALA A 18 -13.11 -3.56 4.08
N PHE A 19 -11.89 -3.02 4.11
CA PHE A 19 -11.16 -2.63 2.91
C PHE A 19 -9.69 -3.01 2.99
N MET A 20 -9.15 -3.43 1.85
CA MET A 20 -7.73 -3.64 1.61
C MET A 20 -7.23 -2.55 0.67
N PHE A 21 -6.17 -1.85 1.09
CA PHE A 21 -5.50 -0.83 0.30
C PHE A 21 -4.12 -1.32 -0.11
N ARG A 22 -3.77 -1.09 -1.38
CA ARG A 22 -2.46 -1.46 -1.94
C ARG A 22 -1.86 -0.30 -2.70
N GLY A 23 -0.54 -0.18 -2.60
CA GLY A 23 0.27 0.74 -3.40
C GLY A 23 1.50 0.02 -3.91
N ALA A 24 1.86 0.22 -5.18
CA ALA A 24 3.03 -0.39 -5.79
C ALA A 24 4.08 0.69 -6.10
N GLY A 25 5.35 0.34 -5.93
CA GLY A 25 6.46 1.23 -6.21
C GLY A 25 7.78 0.48 -6.37
N ARG A 26 8.80 1.19 -6.83
CA ARG A 26 10.16 0.63 -6.97
C ARG A 26 10.94 0.60 -5.65
N THR A 27 10.42 1.26 -4.63
CA THR A 27 10.96 1.31 -3.27
C THR A 27 9.80 1.20 -2.27
N ARG A 28 10.10 0.84 -1.02
CA ARG A 28 9.10 0.85 0.06
C ARG A 28 8.45 2.22 0.26
N ALA A 29 9.23 3.30 0.17
CA ALA A 29 8.71 4.66 0.26
C ALA A 29 7.71 4.97 -0.87
N ALA A 30 8.07 4.66 -2.13
CA ALA A 30 7.18 4.88 -3.26
C ALA A 30 5.89 4.04 -3.17
N ALA A 31 6.00 2.78 -2.75
CA ALA A 31 4.85 1.89 -2.56
C ALA A 31 3.93 2.39 -1.43
N ARG A 32 4.52 2.86 -0.32
CA ARG A 32 3.81 3.47 0.81
C ARG A 32 3.05 4.72 0.38
N ASP A 33 3.70 5.63 -0.34
CA ASP A 33 3.06 6.88 -0.78
C ASP A 33 1.91 6.60 -1.74
N ALA A 34 2.07 5.62 -2.64
CA ALA A 34 0.98 5.16 -3.51
C ALA A 34 -0.20 4.58 -2.72
N LEU A 35 0.06 3.81 -1.65
CA LEU A 35 -0.98 3.28 -0.76
C LEU A 35 -1.71 4.40 -0.02
N LEU A 36 -0.97 5.36 0.54
CA LEU A 36 -1.56 6.48 1.29
C LEU A 36 -2.39 7.39 0.37
N ASN A 37 -1.98 7.55 -0.88
CA ASN A 37 -2.80 8.25 -1.88
C ASN A 37 -4.10 7.48 -2.19
N ALA A 38 -4.05 6.16 -2.32
CA ALA A 38 -5.25 5.34 -2.52
C ALA A 38 -6.23 5.47 -1.35
N TRP A 39 -5.72 5.50 -0.11
CA TRP A 39 -6.52 5.80 1.08
C TRP A 39 -7.14 7.20 0.99
N GLN A 40 -6.36 8.24 0.66
CA GLN A 40 -6.85 9.62 0.62
C GLN A 40 -7.98 9.80 -0.40
N VAL A 41 -7.87 9.17 -1.57
CA VAL A 41 -8.92 9.17 -2.60
C VAL A 41 -10.19 8.51 -2.06
N HIS A 42 -10.07 7.35 -1.43
CA HIS A 42 -11.21 6.65 -0.83
C HIS A 42 -11.87 7.46 0.29
N ARG A 43 -11.07 8.01 1.20
CA ARG A 43 -11.54 8.88 2.30
C ARG A 43 -12.30 10.09 1.76
N SER A 44 -11.75 10.77 0.75
CA SER A 44 -12.39 11.93 0.14
C SER A 44 -13.76 11.58 -0.47
N ALA A 45 -13.85 10.44 -1.15
CA ALA A 45 -15.11 9.95 -1.71
C ALA A 45 -16.14 9.55 -0.62
N LEU A 46 -15.69 8.99 0.50
CA LEU A 46 -16.54 8.68 1.64
C LEU A 46 -17.07 9.95 2.30
N LEU A 47 -16.22 10.93 2.58
CA LEU A 47 -16.61 12.17 3.26
C LEU A 47 -17.48 13.07 2.38
N ALA A 48 -17.34 12.98 1.05
CA ALA A 48 -18.28 13.65 0.14
C ALA A 48 -19.72 13.11 0.27
N ARG A 49 -19.88 11.86 0.72
CA ARG A 49 -21.19 11.22 0.95
C ARG A 49 -21.65 11.31 2.39
N TYR A 50 -20.72 11.28 3.34
CA TYR A 50 -20.95 11.24 4.78
C TYR A 50 -20.03 12.24 5.51
N PRO A 51 -20.27 13.55 5.35
CA PRO A 51 -19.39 14.58 5.91
C PRO A 51 -19.30 14.55 7.43
N GLU A 52 -20.35 14.10 8.11
CA GLU A 52 -20.42 13.94 9.57
C GLU A 52 -19.39 12.93 10.12
N ARG A 53 -18.79 12.11 9.26
CA ARG A 53 -17.78 11.11 9.65
C ARG A 53 -16.34 11.63 9.65
N ALA A 54 -16.11 12.91 9.34
CA ALA A 54 -14.77 13.49 9.19
C ALA A 54 -13.82 13.18 10.36
N ASP A 55 -14.31 13.29 11.60
CA ASP A 55 -13.50 13.07 12.81
C ASP A 55 -13.28 11.59 13.13
N SER A 56 -14.08 10.69 12.53
CA SER A 56 -13.98 9.24 12.74
C SER A 56 -13.10 8.53 11.71
N ILE A 57 -12.80 9.20 10.58
CA ILE A 57 -12.03 8.62 9.48
C ILE A 57 -10.65 9.30 9.43
N PRO A 58 -9.56 8.60 9.84
CA PRO A 58 -8.24 9.21 9.97
C PRO A 58 -7.68 9.75 8.65
N GLU A 59 -6.95 10.85 8.72
CA GLU A 59 -6.15 11.35 7.59
C GLU A 59 -5.01 10.39 7.24
N ALA A 60 -4.46 10.48 6.02
CA ALA A 60 -3.37 9.63 5.56
C ALA A 60 -2.14 9.63 6.51
N SER A 61 -1.79 10.77 7.10
CA SER A 61 -0.68 10.89 8.06
C SER A 61 -0.92 10.14 9.37
N GLY A 62 -2.19 9.91 9.74
CA GLY A 62 -2.57 9.15 10.92
C GLY A 62 -2.69 7.64 10.68
N MET A 63 -2.68 7.18 9.43
CA MET A 63 -3.01 5.79 9.12
C MET A 63 -2.06 4.78 9.78
N GLU A 64 -0.77 5.07 9.83
CA GLU A 64 0.21 4.16 10.46
C GLU A 64 0.12 4.08 11.99
N ALA A 65 -0.59 5.03 12.63
CA ALA A 65 -0.93 4.91 14.04
C ALA A 65 -2.11 3.95 14.28
N HIS A 66 -2.94 3.73 13.27
CA HIS A 66 -4.17 2.92 13.37
C HIS A 66 -4.05 1.55 12.70
N PHE A 67 -3.22 1.43 11.66
CA PHE A 67 -3.10 0.24 10.84
C PHE A 67 -1.63 -0.06 10.51
N LYS A 68 -1.31 -1.35 10.45
CA LYS A 68 0.02 -1.81 10.04
C LYS A 68 0.11 -1.87 8.51
N ILE A 69 1.17 -1.30 7.96
CA ILE A 69 1.53 -1.47 6.55
C ILE A 69 2.49 -2.66 6.43
N TYR A 70 2.14 -3.61 5.57
CA TYR A 70 2.97 -4.74 5.18
C TYR A 70 3.62 -4.45 3.84
N PHE A 71 4.87 -4.88 3.67
CA PHE A 71 5.59 -4.73 2.42
C PHE A 71 5.90 -6.11 1.84
N LEU A 72 5.49 -6.31 0.58
CA LEU A 72 5.79 -7.48 -0.22
C LEU A 72 6.76 -7.05 -1.32
N GLU A 73 7.85 -7.81 -1.49
CA GLU A 73 8.91 -7.48 -2.46
C GLU A 73 8.96 -8.58 -3.51
N PHE A 74 8.97 -8.16 -4.78
CA PHE A 74 8.91 -9.03 -5.94
C PHE A 74 10.04 -8.69 -6.90
N ASP A 75 10.85 -9.68 -7.26
CA ASP A 75 11.73 -9.64 -8.41
C ASP A 75 10.93 -9.55 -9.72
N MET A 76 11.49 -8.83 -10.71
CA MET A 76 10.91 -8.80 -12.05
C MET A 76 11.02 -10.18 -12.72
N ASP A 77 10.11 -10.42 -13.66
CA ASP A 77 10.08 -11.62 -14.52
C ASP A 77 9.95 -12.96 -13.75
N ALA A 78 9.55 -12.90 -12.48
CA ALA A 78 9.33 -14.05 -11.62
C ALA A 78 7.83 -14.31 -11.39
N GLY A 79 7.45 -15.59 -11.32
CA GLY A 79 6.13 -16.01 -10.87
C GLY A 79 6.07 -16.11 -9.35
N TYR A 80 4.90 -15.83 -8.76
CA TYR A 80 4.68 -15.93 -7.31
C TYR A 80 3.39 -16.68 -7.00
N ARG A 81 3.42 -17.49 -5.93
CA ARG A 81 2.25 -18.13 -5.32
C ARG A 81 2.33 -17.93 -3.81
N ASP A 82 1.26 -17.40 -3.23
CA ASP A 82 1.17 -17.16 -1.78
C ASP A 82 2.31 -16.29 -1.22
N GLY A 83 2.82 -15.37 -2.04
CA GLY A 83 3.96 -14.51 -1.70
C GLY A 83 5.33 -15.16 -1.85
N GLU A 84 5.38 -16.46 -2.17
CA GLU A 84 6.60 -17.18 -2.44
C GLU A 84 6.89 -17.22 -3.95
N ARG A 85 8.16 -17.02 -4.31
CA ARG A 85 8.61 -17.12 -5.70
C ARG A 85 8.51 -18.57 -6.16
N ILE A 86 7.90 -18.79 -7.32
CA ILE A 86 7.84 -20.09 -7.98
C ILE A 86 9.12 -20.27 -8.81
N ALA A 87 9.76 -21.43 -8.66
CA ALA A 87 10.96 -21.82 -9.42
C ALA A 87 10.67 -22.13 -10.89
#